data_AF-A0A074WBR7-F1
#
_entry.id   AF-A0A074WBR7-F1
#
_cell.length_a   1.000
_cell.length_b   1.000
_cell.length_c   1.000
_cell.angle_alpha   90.00
_cell.angle_beta   90.00
_cell.angle_gamma   90.00
#
_symmetry.space_group_name_H-M   'P 1'
#
loop_
_entity.id
_entity.type
_entity.pdbx_description
1 polymer ?
#
loop_
_entity_poly.entity_id
_entity_poly.type
_entity_poly.pdbx_seq_one_letter_code
_entity_poly.pdbx_strand_id
1 'polypeptide(L)' 'MCTQYYRRYTCDDKRKEDFRQCEKRRGTNVRCSPIEEKSYENSAHYCIDHMVSSEVHDKMKRVPTKKEK' A
#
# COMPACT_ATOMS: atom_id res chain seq x y z
N MET A 1 3.09 -1.07 -22.81
CA MET A 1 2.05 -0.01 -22.79
C MET A 1 2.29 0.90 -21.59
N CYS A 2 1.30 1.66 -21.10
CA CYS A 2 1.39 2.24 -19.74
C CYS A 2 1.29 1.11 -18.72
N THR A 3 1.94 1.27 -17.57
CA THR A 3 1.97 0.28 -16.51
C THR A 3 1.51 0.91 -15.20
N GLN A 4 0.50 0.30 -14.57
CA GLN A 4 0.08 0.61 -13.21
C GLN A 4 0.71 -0.40 -12.27
N TYR A 5 1.50 0.09 -11.32
CA TYR A 5 2.06 -0.71 -10.26
C TYR A 5 1.16 -0.70 -9.04
N TYR A 6 1.08 -1.86 -8.41
CA TYR A 6 0.32 -2.08 -7.19
C TYR A 6 1.19 -2.71 -6.13
N ARG A 7 0.90 -2.40 -4.87
CA ARG A 7 1.48 -3.08 -3.73
C ARG A 7 0.39 -3.80 -2.95
N ARG A 8 0.67 -5.03 -2.56
CA ARG A 8 -0.18 -5.81 -1.65
C ARG A 8 0.39 -5.70 -0.25
N TYR A 9 -0.48 -5.52 0.74
CA TYR A 9 -0.11 -5.43 2.15
C TYR A 9 -0.50 -6.70 2.89
N THR A 10 0.02 -6.89 4.11
CA THR A 10 -0.31 -8.05 4.95
C THR A 10 -1.78 -8.10 5.38
N CYS A 11 -2.49 -6.97 5.32
CA CYS A 11 -3.95 -6.89 5.47
C CYS A 11 -4.75 -7.29 4.21
N ASP A 12 -4.09 -7.85 3.19
CA ASP A 12 -4.67 -8.23 1.89
C ASP A 12 -5.10 -7.05 0.98
N ASP A 13 -4.95 -5.80 1.45
CA ASP A 13 -5.20 -4.62 0.61
C ASP A 13 -4.25 -4.52 -0.59
N LYS A 14 -4.82 -4.18 -1.76
CA LYS A 14 -4.08 -3.81 -2.98
C LYS A 14 -4.18 -2.30 -3.21
N ARG A 15 -3.06 -1.57 -3.10
CA ARG A 15 -2.99 -0.12 -3.36
C ARG A 15 -2.23 0.18 -4.64
N LYS A 16 -2.61 1.26 -5.32
CA LYS A 16 -1.84 1.84 -6.44
C LYS A 16 -0.64 2.57 -5.85
N GLU A 17 0.56 2.19 -6.25
CA GLU A 17 1.80 2.78 -5.73
C GLU A 17 2.45 3.69 -6.77
N ASP A 18 2.71 3.17 -7.97
CA ASP A 18 3.35 3.93 -9.04
C ASP A 18 2.60 3.78 -10.37
N PHE A 19 2.69 4.79 -11.22
CA PHE A 19 2.19 4.72 -12.59
C PHE A 19 3.27 5.16 -13.57
N ARG A 20 3.68 4.22 -14.43
CA ARG A 20 4.66 4.49 -15.49
C ARG A 20 3.97 4.63 -16.83
N GLN A 21 4.01 5.85 -17.36
CA GLN A 21 3.52 6.13 -18.70
C GLN A 21 4.50 5.59 -19.75
N CYS A 22 3.97 5.07 -20.86
CA CYS A 22 4.82 4.63 -21.97
C CYS A 22 5.51 5.81 -22.64
N GLU A 23 6.66 5.56 -23.28
CA GLU A 23 7.44 6.61 -23.95
C GLU A 23 6.62 7.35 -25.01
N LYS A 24 5.77 6.63 -25.75
CA LYS A 24 4.88 7.21 -26.78
C LYS A 24 3.89 8.25 -26.26
N ARG A 25 3.53 8.21 -24.97
CA ARG A 25 2.55 9.12 -24.36
C ARG A 25 3.17 9.96 -23.24
N ARG A 26 4.46 9.81 -22.96
CA ARG A 26 5.17 10.51 -21.88
C ARG A 26 5.00 12.02 -22.05
N GLY A 27 4.56 12.69 -20.98
CA GLY A 27 4.31 14.13 -21.00
C GLY A 27 2.92 14.53 -21.51
N THR A 28 2.04 13.56 -21.83
CA THR A 28 0.63 13.82 -22.14
C THR A 28 -0.26 13.41 -20.97
N ASN A 29 -1.46 14.00 -20.84
CA ASN A 29 -2.46 13.56 -19.86
C ASN A 29 -3.23 12.29 -20.30
N VAL A 30 -2.81 11.64 -21.38
CA VAL A 30 -3.53 10.52 -21.98
C VAL A 30 -2.92 9.18 -21.54
N ARG A 31 -3.73 8.34 -20.89
CA ARG A 31 -3.33 6.96 -20.53
C ARG A 31 -3.51 6.01 -21.70
N CYS A 32 -2.67 4.98 -21.80
CA CYS A 32 -2.93 3.87 -22.74
C CYS A 32 -4.22 3.14 -22.36
N SER A 33 -4.88 2.57 -23.37
CA SER A 33 -5.92 1.57 -23.17
C SER A 33 -5.57 0.39 -24.09
N PRO A 34 -5.27 -0.81 -23.57
CA PRO A 34 -5.27 -1.21 -22.15
C PRO A 34 -4.04 -0.72 -21.35
N ILE A 35 -4.16 -0.72 -20.01
CA ILE A 35 -3.06 -0.48 -19.05
C ILE A 35 -2.59 -1.84 -18.53
N GLU A 36 -1.28 -2.05 -18.48
CA GLU A 36 -0.70 -3.24 -17.88
C GLU A 36 -0.66 -3.08 -16.35
N GLU A 37 -1.10 -4.10 -15.61
CA GLU A 37 -1.04 -4.10 -14.15
C GLU A 37 0.12 -4.96 -13.67
N LYS A 38 0.99 -4.40 -12.83
CA LYS A 38 2.09 -5.14 -12.18
C LYS A 38 1.99 -5.01 -10.67
N SER A 39 2.29 -6.08 -9.95
CA SER A 39 2.44 -6.04 -8.49
C SER A 39 3.92 -5.95 -8.13
N TYR A 40 4.25 -5.06 -7.20
CA TYR A 40 5.51 -5.10 -6.46
C TYR A 40 5.52 -6.26 -5.48
N GLU A 41 6.66 -6.42 -4.80
CA GLU A 41 6.77 -7.32 -3.66
C GLU A 41 5.75 -6.95 -2.57
N ASN A 42 5.26 -7.98 -1.88
CA ASN A 42 4.32 -7.79 -0.78
C ASN A 42 4.97 -6.92 0.30
N SER A 43 4.22 -5.92 0.79
CA SER A 43 4.65 -5.13 1.94
C SER A 43 4.69 -6.01 3.19
N ALA A 44 5.72 -5.85 4.01
CA ALA A 44 5.80 -6.47 5.33
C ALA A 44 4.89 -5.81 6.38
N HIS A 45 4.33 -4.64 6.04
CA HIS A 45 3.50 -3.85 6.94
C HIS A 45 2.04 -3.83 6.49
N TYR A 46 1.16 -3.42 7.41
CA TYR A 46 -0.23 -3.09 7.14
C TYR A 46 -0.34 -1.84 6.26
N CYS A 47 -1.43 -1.70 5.50
CA CYS A 47 -1.70 -0.48 4.75
C CYS A 47 -1.97 0.69 5.72
N ILE A 48 -1.90 1.94 5.25
CA ILE A 48 -2.07 3.13 6.10
C ILE A 48 -3.41 3.15 6.85
N ASP A 49 -4.48 2.63 6.24
CA ASP A 49 -5.81 2.57 6.86
C ASP A 49 -5.92 1.49 7.94
N HIS A 50 -5.08 0.45 7.87
CA HIS A 50 -4.99 -0.62 8.87
C HIS A 50 -3.80 -0.46 9.82
N MET A 51 -3.01 0.59 9.63
CA MET A 51 -1.94 0.97 10.54
C MET A 51 -2.55 1.80 11.66
N VAL A 52 -2.33 1.40 12.91
CA VAL A 52 -2.71 2.22 14.06
C VAL A 52 -1.92 3.52 13.99
N SER A 53 -2.62 4.65 13.88
CA SER A 53 -1.96 5.95 13.82
C SER A 53 -1.13 6.18 15.09
N SER A 54 0.02 6.84 14.94
CA SER A 54 0.94 7.11 16.05
C SER A 54 0.26 7.86 17.21
N GLU A 55 -0.74 8.69 16.91
CA GLU A 55 -1.56 9.42 17.90
C GLU A 55 -2.41 8.52 18.80
N VAL A 56 -2.79 7.34 18.29
CA VAL A 56 -3.55 6.34 19.04
C VAL A 56 -2.59 5.37 19.72
N HIS A 57 -1.45 5.04 19.09
CA HIS A 57 -0.43 4.15 19.67
C HIS A 57 0.08 4.67 21.03
N ASP A 58 0.33 5.98 21.16
CA ASP A 58 0.79 6.56 22.43
C ASP A 58 -0.24 6.43 23.57
N LYS A 59 -1.53 6.37 23.23
CA LYS A 59 -2.63 6.23 24.18
C LYS A 59 -2.94 4.76 24.54
N MET A 60 -2.41 3.80 23.78
CA MET A 60 -2.61 2.38 24.04
C MET A 60 -1.61 1.88 25.09
N LYS A 61 -1.98 1.99 26.37
CA LYS A 61 -1.22 1.35 27.46
C LYS A 61 -1.42 -0.17 27.42
N ARG A 62 -0.32 -0.93 27.40
CA ARG A 62 -0.38 -2.39 27.61
C ARG A 62 -1.03 -2.64 28.97
N VAL A 63 -2.15 -3.34 28.98
CA VAL A 63 -2.74 -3.86 30.22
C VAL A 63 -1.76 -4.91 30.75
N PRO A 64 -1.22 -4.77 31.98
CA PRO A 64 -0.38 -5.81 32.55
C PRO A 64 -1.22 -7.08 32.66
N THR A 65 -0.84 -8.11 31.91
CA THR A 65 -1.38 -9.46 32.13
C THR A 65 -0.99 -9.85 33.54
N LYS A 66 -1.98 -10.05 34.43
CA LYS A 66 -1.72 -10.64 35.74
C LYS A 66 -1.08 -12.00 35.45
N LYS A 67 0.21 -12.15 35.76
CA LYS A 67 0.81 -13.48 35.89
C LYS A 67 0.04 -14.16 37.02
N GLU A 68 -0.80 -15.13 36.67
CA GLU A 68 -1.31 -16.08 37.65
C GLU A 68 -0.13 -16.83 38.26
N LYS A 69 -0.34 -17.19 39.52
CA LYS A 69 0.62 -17.31 40.61
C LYS A 69 1.53 -18.53 40.52
#